data_AF-A0A7W9FX84-F1
#
_entry.id   AF-A0A7W9FX84-F1
#
_cell.length_a   1.000
_cell.length_b   1.000
_cell.length_c   1.000
_cell.angle_alpha   90.00
_cell.angle_beta   90.00
_cell.angle_gamma   90.00
#
_symmetry.space_group_name_H-M   'P 1'
#
loop_
_entity.id
_entity.type
_entity.pdbx_description
1 polymer ?
#
loop_
_entity_poly.entity_id
_entity_poly.type
_entity_poly.pdbx_seq_one_letter_code
_entity_poly.pdbx_strand_id
1 'polypeptide(L)'
;MMGDGWITIARIGQTSLLPRPLDRLLRRADRLPHRPVLKDDNELRPLASMRDMLEAGRKYRNCLAHRIADIAAGKIAIAEFRGECLVEFRPMTLRTGWLLREVHIERNRPVPLALFSEVEAKCDQIGIPRIDEAGGGDGSKSYRRFTGELEWG
;
A
#
# COMPACT_ATOMS: atom_id res chain seq x y z
N MET A 1 2.14 -39.32 -35.96
CA MET A 1 2.26 -39.42 -34.48
C MET A 1 3.04 -38.21 -34.00
N MET A 2 2.48 -37.49 -33.01
CA MET A 2 3.09 -36.48 -32.12
C MET A 2 3.62 -35.20 -32.82
N GLY A 3 3.06 -34.01 -32.61
CA GLY A 3 2.83 -33.31 -31.32
C GLY A 3 4.10 -32.47 -31.03
N ASP A 4 4.13 -31.16 -30.79
CA ASP A 4 3.14 -30.19 -30.37
C ASP A 4 3.64 -28.78 -30.76
N GLY A 5 2.72 -27.89 -31.12
CA GLY A 5 3.01 -26.47 -31.21
C GLY A 5 3.04 -25.84 -29.83
N TRP A 6 4.07 -25.04 -29.53
CA TRP A 6 4.00 -24.03 -28.47
C TRP A 6 4.68 -22.74 -28.93
N ILE A 7 3.85 -21.71 -28.95
CA ILE A 7 4.08 -20.36 -29.43
C ILE A 7 4.99 -19.60 -28.46
N THR A 8 6.02 -18.98 -29.04
CA THR A 8 6.66 -17.70 -28.71
C THR A 8 6.16 -16.92 -27.49
N ILE A 9 6.91 -16.93 -26.38
CA ILE A 9 7.07 -15.76 -25.47
C ILE A 9 8.47 -15.77 -24.84
N ALA A 10 9.51 -15.51 -25.63
CA ALA A 10 10.87 -15.27 -25.12
C ALA A 10 11.48 -14.00 -25.73
N ARG A 11 10.67 -12.97 -25.96
CA ARG A 11 11.15 -11.70 -26.52
C ARG A 11 10.41 -10.47 -26.00
N ILE A 12 10.42 -10.29 -24.68
CA ILE A 12 10.17 -8.97 -24.07
C ILE A 12 11.43 -8.60 -23.30
N GLY A 13 12.43 -8.11 -24.01
CA GLY A 13 13.70 -7.72 -23.38
C GLY A 13 14.57 -6.74 -24.17
N GLN A 14 14.16 -6.28 -25.35
CA GLN A 14 15.08 -5.52 -26.22
C GLN A 14 14.55 -4.20 -26.79
N THR A 15 13.43 -3.68 -26.27
CA THR A 15 12.99 -2.33 -26.67
C THR A 15 12.30 -1.58 -25.54
N SER A 16 13.04 -1.38 -24.45
CA SER A 16 12.62 -0.44 -23.42
C SER A 16 13.80 0.46 -23.10
N LEU A 17 13.94 1.54 -23.87
CA LEU A 17 14.70 2.72 -23.46
C LEU A 17 13.94 3.40 -22.32
N LEU A 18 13.80 2.71 -21.19
CA LEU A 18 13.39 3.35 -19.95
C LEU A 18 14.56 4.26 -19.54
N PRO A 19 14.29 5.53 -19.22
CA PRO A 19 15.35 6.43 -18.80
C PRO A 19 16.11 5.80 -17.63
N ARG A 20 17.45 5.81 -17.70
CA ARG A 20 18.38 5.24 -16.69
C ARG A 20 17.98 5.44 -15.21
N PRO A 21 17.37 6.56 -14.76
CA PRO A 21 16.85 6.67 -13.39
C PRO A 21 15.75 5.65 -13.04
N LEU A 22 14.91 5.25 -14.00
CA LEU A 22 13.84 4.27 -13.79
C LEU A 22 14.41 2.85 -13.64
N ASP A 23 15.47 2.50 -14.39
CA ASP A 23 16.15 1.20 -14.23
C ASP A 23 16.81 1.07 -12.85
N ARG A 24 17.39 2.17 -12.35
CA ARG A 24 17.94 2.25 -10.98
C ARG A 24 16.85 2.19 -9.91
N LEU A 25 15.69 2.82 -10.16
CA LEU A 25 14.51 2.75 -9.28
C LEU A 25 13.94 1.32 -9.21
N LEU A 26 13.84 0.63 -10.35
CA LEU A 26 13.38 -0.75 -10.44
C LEU A 26 14.33 -1.73 -9.76
N ARG A 27 15.65 -1.57 -9.93
CA ARG A 27 16.65 -2.38 -9.19
C ARG A 27 16.66 -2.12 -7.69
N ARG A 28 16.32 -0.91 -7.24
CA ARG A 28 16.17 -0.57 -5.80
C ARG A 28 14.84 -1.09 -5.24
N ALA A 29 13.78 -1.13 -6.05
CA ALA A 29 12.48 -1.68 -5.69
C ALA A 29 12.51 -3.20 -5.46
N ASP A 30 13.52 -3.91 -5.98
CA ASP A 30 13.75 -5.33 -5.68
C ASP A 30 14.21 -5.57 -4.23
N ARG A 31 14.67 -4.51 -3.56
CA ARG A 31 14.96 -4.48 -2.12
C ARG A 31 14.32 -3.24 -1.50
N LEU A 32 12.99 -3.22 -1.45
CA LEU A 32 12.27 -2.25 -0.64
C LEU A 32 12.81 -2.26 0.81
N PRO A 33 12.93 -1.08 1.44
CA PRO A 33 13.54 -0.95 2.77
C PRO A 33 12.76 -1.74 3.84
N HIS A 34 13.39 -1.93 5.01
CA HIS A 34 12.84 -2.68 6.15
C HIS A 34 11.39 -2.30 6.43
N ARG A 35 10.50 -3.28 6.53
CA ARG A 35 9.04 -3.09 6.61
C ARG A 35 8.53 -3.33 8.04
N PRO A 36 7.41 -2.70 8.44
CA PRO A 36 6.84 -2.88 9.77
C PRO A 36 6.31 -4.29 10.01
N VAL A 37 5.83 -4.92 8.94
CA VAL A 37 5.08 -6.18 9.02
C VAL A 37 5.97 -7.31 8.57
N LEU A 38 6.03 -8.37 9.39
CA LEU A 38 6.70 -9.61 9.05
C LEU A 38 5.97 -10.29 7.90
N LYS A 39 6.71 -11.01 7.05
CA LYS A 39 6.17 -11.64 5.83
C LYS A 39 5.12 -12.73 6.14
N ASP A 40 5.11 -13.26 7.36
CA ASP A 40 4.28 -14.39 7.79
C ASP A 40 3.05 -13.99 8.65
N ASP A 41 2.64 -12.72 8.61
CA ASP A 41 1.36 -12.33 9.22
C ASP A 41 0.18 -12.74 8.31
N ASN A 42 -0.72 -13.57 8.84
CA ASN A 42 -1.86 -14.12 8.08
C ASN A 42 -2.91 -13.08 7.70
N GLU A 43 -2.98 -11.97 8.43
CA GLU A 43 -4.00 -10.94 8.23
C GLU A 43 -3.44 -9.70 7.55
N LEU A 44 -2.16 -9.38 7.77
CA LEU A 44 -1.52 -8.18 7.27
C LEU A 44 -0.37 -8.53 6.33
N ARG A 45 -0.67 -8.60 5.03
CA ARG A 45 0.30 -8.99 4.01
C ARG A 45 1.10 -7.78 3.53
N PRO A 46 2.43 -7.69 3.75
CA PRO A 46 3.20 -6.58 3.21
C PRO A 46 3.22 -6.63 1.67
N LEU A 47 2.95 -5.50 1.02
CA LEU A 47 3.20 -5.39 -0.42
C LEU A 47 4.72 -5.25 -0.61
N ALA A 48 5.35 -6.38 -0.95
CA ALA A 48 6.78 -6.53 -0.77
C ALA A 48 7.60 -6.30 -2.04
N SER A 49 6.94 -6.27 -3.19
CA SER A 49 7.52 -6.18 -4.52
C SER A 49 6.73 -5.20 -5.39
N MET A 50 7.34 -4.77 -6.51
CA MET A 50 6.63 -3.98 -7.52
C MET A 50 5.42 -4.74 -8.11
N ARG A 51 5.52 -6.07 -8.21
CA ARG A 51 4.40 -6.90 -8.66
C ARG A 51 3.22 -6.79 -7.70
N ASP A 52 3.45 -6.92 -6.39
CA ASP A 52 2.42 -6.77 -5.37
C ASP A 52 1.73 -5.39 -5.49
N MET A 53 2.52 -4.34 -5.71
CA MET A 53 2.01 -2.97 -5.87
C MET A 53 1.12 -2.82 -7.12
N LEU A 54 1.50 -3.42 -8.24
CA LEU A 54 0.72 -3.37 -9.47
C LEU A 54 -0.58 -4.18 -9.35
N GLU A 55 -0.52 -5.36 -8.72
CA GLU A 55 -1.70 -6.18 -8.45
C GLU A 55 -2.67 -5.47 -7.51
N ALA A 56 -2.17 -4.88 -6.41
CA ALA A 56 -2.97 -4.06 -5.51
C ALA A 56 -3.54 -2.81 -6.22
N GLY A 57 -2.75 -2.12 -7.04
CA GLY A 57 -3.21 -0.96 -7.80
C GLY A 57 -4.36 -1.29 -8.75
N ARG A 58 -4.33 -2.47 -9.37
CA ARG A 58 -5.43 -2.97 -10.22
C ARG A 58 -6.66 -3.36 -9.40
N LYS A 59 -6.47 -4.04 -8.26
CA LYS A 59 -7.54 -4.49 -7.37
C LYS A 59 -8.30 -3.31 -6.76
N TYR A 60 -7.58 -2.41 -6.11
CA TYR A 60 -8.17 -1.30 -5.37
C TYR A 60 -8.47 -0.08 -6.25
N ARG A 61 -7.78 0.10 -7.40
CA ARG A 61 -7.96 1.27 -8.29
C ARG A 61 -7.95 2.60 -7.51
N ASN A 62 -7.06 2.68 -6.54
CA ASN A 62 -6.95 3.79 -5.61
C ASN A 62 -5.70 4.64 -5.92
N CYS A 63 -5.31 5.54 -5.02
CA CYS A 63 -4.18 6.44 -5.24
C CYS A 63 -2.79 5.77 -5.22
N LEU A 64 -2.68 4.44 -5.03
CA LEU A 64 -1.42 3.72 -4.89
C LEU A 64 -0.43 3.97 -6.04
N ALA A 65 -0.92 4.07 -7.28
CA ALA A 65 -0.06 4.32 -8.44
C ALA A 65 0.75 5.63 -8.34
N HIS A 66 0.17 6.66 -7.72
CA HIS A 66 0.84 7.95 -7.50
C HIS A 66 1.83 7.91 -6.32
N ARG A 67 1.85 6.83 -5.53
CA ARG A 67 2.67 6.67 -4.33
C ARG A 67 3.92 5.80 -4.54
N ILE A 68 4.08 5.20 -5.73
CA ILE A 68 5.20 4.28 -6.03
C ILE A 68 6.57 4.91 -5.75
N ALA A 69 6.75 6.19 -6.08
CA ALA A 69 8.01 6.89 -5.82
C ALA A 69 8.30 7.04 -4.32
N ASP A 70 7.28 7.34 -3.51
CA ASP A 70 7.41 7.46 -2.05
C ASP A 70 7.71 6.09 -1.40
N ILE A 71 7.10 5.02 -1.92
CA ILE A 71 7.35 3.63 -1.50
C ILE A 71 8.80 3.24 -1.80
N ALA A 72 9.24 3.47 -3.03
CA ALA A 72 10.61 3.15 -3.45
C ALA A 72 11.67 3.97 -2.70
N ALA A 73 11.33 5.19 -2.28
CA ALA A 73 12.16 6.04 -1.43
C ALA A 73 12.15 5.63 0.05
N GLY A 74 11.32 4.66 0.46
CA GLY A 74 11.17 4.24 1.86
C GLY A 74 10.42 5.24 2.73
N LYS A 75 9.73 6.21 2.14
CA LYS A 75 8.94 7.22 2.86
C LYS A 75 7.60 6.66 3.33
N ILE A 76 7.12 5.61 2.67
CA ILE A 76 5.92 4.88 3.05
C ILE A 76 6.13 3.38 2.88
N ALA A 77 5.43 2.59 3.68
CA ALA A 77 5.24 1.17 3.46
C ALA A 77 3.74 0.87 3.36
N ILE A 78 3.37 -0.10 2.53
CA ILE A 78 1.97 -0.51 2.34
C ILE A 78 1.83 -1.99 2.67
N ALA A 79 0.77 -2.34 3.39
CA ALA A 79 0.31 -3.72 3.56
C ALA A 79 -1.15 -3.85 3.14
N GLU A 80 -1.56 -5.07 2.82
CA GLU A 80 -2.94 -5.44 2.53
C GLU A 80 -3.51 -6.18 3.76
N PHE A 81 -4.61 -5.67 4.31
CA PHE A 81 -5.29 -6.30 5.43
C PHE A 81 -6.44 -7.17 4.93
N ARG A 82 -6.32 -8.50 5.12
CA ARG A 82 -7.30 -9.54 4.77
C ARG A 82 -7.85 -9.48 3.33
N GLY A 83 -7.16 -8.76 2.44
CA GLY A 83 -7.66 -8.47 1.10
C GLY A 83 -8.81 -7.45 1.05
N GLU A 84 -9.13 -6.77 2.15
CA GLU A 84 -10.25 -5.83 2.28
C GLU A 84 -9.81 -4.38 2.10
N CYS A 85 -8.63 -4.02 2.60
CA CYS A 85 -8.09 -2.68 2.51
C CYS A 85 -6.55 -2.66 2.44
N LEU A 86 -6.02 -1.49 2.09
CA LEU A 86 -4.59 -1.18 2.14
C LEU A 86 -4.29 -0.31 3.35
N VAL A 87 -3.22 -0.62 4.06
CA VAL A 87 -2.76 0.07 5.26
C VAL A 87 -1.46 0.78 4.94
N GLU A 88 -1.44 2.11 5.13
CA GLU A 88 -0.27 2.95 4.92
C GLU A 88 0.48 3.16 6.24
N PHE A 89 1.79 2.91 6.19
CA PHE A 89 2.71 3.18 7.29
C PHE A 89 3.72 4.25 6.92
N ARG A 90 4.10 5.06 7.90
CA ARG A 90 5.17 6.07 7.79
C ARG A 90 6.32 5.75 8.74
N PRO A 91 7.58 5.92 8.35
CA PRO A 91 8.70 5.74 9.25
C PRO A 91 8.69 6.85 10.32
N MET A 92 9.02 6.48 11.56
CA MET A 92 9.20 7.45 12.64
C MET A 92 10.59 8.09 12.55
N THR A 93 10.68 9.40 12.78
CA THR A 93 11.95 10.16 12.70
C THR A 93 12.88 9.93 13.88
N LEU A 94 12.35 9.56 15.04
CA LEU A 94 13.09 9.48 16.31
C LEU A 94 13.34 8.05 16.82
N ARG A 95 12.79 7.02 16.17
CA ARG A 95 13.02 5.59 16.48
C ARG A 95 13.02 4.77 15.20
N THR A 96 13.76 3.66 15.16
CA THR A 96 13.56 2.61 14.14
C THR A 96 12.17 2.01 14.35
N GLY A 97 11.19 2.50 13.60
CA GLY A 97 9.80 2.11 13.79
C GLY A 97 8.89 2.74 12.74
N TRP A 98 7.65 2.27 12.73
CA TRP A 98 6.64 2.66 11.77
C TRP A 98 5.39 3.11 12.51
N LEU A 99 4.62 3.97 11.87
CA LEU A 99 3.39 4.55 12.39
C LEU A 99 2.26 4.24 11.41
N LEU A 100 1.12 3.73 11.91
CA LEU A 100 -0.12 3.66 11.14
C LEU A 100 -0.54 5.08 10.76
N ARG A 101 -0.64 5.35 9.45
CA ARG A 101 -0.97 6.67 8.92
C ARG A 101 -2.39 6.75 8.37
N GLU A 102 -2.73 5.88 7.43
CA GLU A 102 -4.03 5.89 6.76
C GLU A 102 -4.45 4.48 6.35
N VAL A 103 -5.76 4.29 6.18
CA VAL A 103 -6.37 3.09 5.61
C VAL A 103 -7.08 3.48 4.32
N HIS A 104 -6.86 2.70 3.28
CA HIS A 104 -7.36 2.97 1.93
C HIS A 104 -8.17 1.78 1.43
N ILE A 105 -9.37 2.04 0.92
CA ILE A 105 -10.17 1.04 0.23
C ILE A 105 -10.27 1.35 -1.26
N GLU A 106 -11.05 0.54 -1.99
CA GLU A 106 -11.18 0.72 -3.42
C GLU A 106 -11.70 2.11 -3.80
N ARG A 107 -11.13 2.66 -4.87
CA ARG A 107 -11.44 4.00 -5.42
C ARG A 107 -11.30 5.14 -4.41
N ASN A 108 -10.56 4.94 -3.31
CA ASN A 108 -10.44 5.89 -2.19
C ASN A 108 -11.81 6.28 -1.58
N ARG A 109 -12.78 5.37 -1.58
CA ARG A 109 -14.06 5.58 -0.89
C ARG A 109 -13.87 5.70 0.63
N PRO A 110 -14.87 6.21 1.38
CA PRO A 110 -14.83 6.24 2.83
C PRO A 110 -14.65 4.84 3.44
N VAL A 111 -13.71 4.69 4.37
CA VAL A 111 -13.44 3.42 5.06
C VAL A 111 -14.53 3.18 6.12
N PRO A 112 -15.19 2.01 6.16
CA PRO A 112 -16.11 1.67 7.23
C PRO A 112 -15.42 1.69 8.61
N LEU A 113 -16.08 2.27 9.61
CA LEU A 113 -15.51 2.42 10.96
C LEU A 113 -15.12 1.08 11.61
N ALA A 114 -15.92 0.02 11.38
CA ALA A 114 -15.60 -1.33 11.86
C ALA A 114 -14.28 -1.83 11.28
N LEU A 115 -14.10 -1.72 9.96
CA LEU A 115 -12.87 -2.13 9.29
C LEU A 115 -11.65 -1.32 9.75
N PHE A 116 -11.83 -0.01 9.98
CA PHE A 116 -10.76 0.83 10.53
C PHE A 116 -10.36 0.37 11.94
N SER A 117 -11.36 0.10 12.80
CA SER A 117 -11.14 -0.39 14.18
C SER A 117 -10.42 -1.74 14.21
N GLU A 118 -10.75 -2.64 13.28
CA GLU A 118 -10.05 -3.93 13.14
C GLU A 118 -8.59 -3.75 12.72
N VAL A 119 -8.30 -2.83 11.80
CA VAL A 119 -6.93 -2.48 11.40
C VAL A 119 -6.15 -1.87 12.57
N GLU A 120 -6.76 -0.99 13.35
CA GLU A 120 -6.15 -0.41 14.55
C GLU A 120 -5.82 -1.49 15.58
N ALA A 121 -6.79 -2.35 15.91
CA ALA A 121 -6.58 -3.46 16.83
C ALA A 121 -5.47 -4.40 16.35
N LYS A 122 -5.38 -4.64 15.03
CA LYS A 122 -4.29 -5.42 14.44
C LYS A 122 -2.94 -4.70 14.59
N CYS A 123 -2.88 -3.40 14.35
CA CYS A 123 -1.66 -2.61 14.51
C CYS A 123 -1.20 -2.58 15.98
N ASP A 124 -2.13 -2.42 16.92
CA ASP A 124 -1.86 -2.47 18.36
C ASP A 124 -1.28 -3.84 18.76
N GLN A 125 -1.83 -4.94 18.24
CA GLN A 125 -1.35 -6.31 18.49
C GLN A 125 0.12 -6.49 18.06
N ILE A 126 0.53 -5.89 16.94
CA ILE A 126 1.89 -6.01 16.40
C ILE A 126 2.81 -4.85 16.83
N GLY A 127 2.35 -4.01 17.76
CA GLY A 127 3.14 -2.92 18.33
C GLY A 127 3.41 -1.76 17.38
N ILE A 128 2.59 -1.59 16.34
CA ILE A 128 2.66 -0.41 15.46
C ILE A 128 1.83 0.71 16.08
N PRO A 129 2.46 1.80 16.54
CA PRO A 129 1.72 2.94 17.08
C PRO A 129 0.85 3.60 16.01
N ARG A 130 -0.20 4.26 16.48
CA ARG A 130 -1.08 5.16 15.72
C ARG A 130 -1.09 6.53 16.37
N ILE A 131 -1.47 7.56 15.62
CA ILE A 131 -1.73 8.88 16.21
C ILE A 131 -3.09 8.77 16.89
N ASP A 132 -3.11 8.80 18.23
CA ASP A 132 -4.35 8.89 18.97
C ASP A 132 -4.87 10.34 18.88
N GLU A 133 -5.97 10.52 18.18
CA GLU A 133 -6.56 11.84 17.93
C GLU A 133 -7.38 12.38 19.11
N ALA A 134 -7.29 11.76 20.28
CA ALA A 134 -7.79 12.36 21.53
C ALA A 134 -7.17 13.75 21.81
N GLY A 135 -6.11 14.15 21.09
CA GLY A 135 -5.47 15.46 21.15
C GLY A 135 -5.56 16.33 19.89
N GLY A 136 -6.42 16.01 18.91
CA GLY A 136 -6.70 16.91 17.79
C GLY A 136 -6.35 16.37 16.40
N GLY A 137 -7.34 15.73 15.78
CA GLY A 137 -7.71 15.93 14.37
C GLY A 137 -7.07 15.05 13.31
N ASP A 138 -7.87 14.13 12.73
CA ASP A 138 -8.00 13.76 11.31
C ASP A 138 -8.77 12.47 10.92
N GLY A 139 -9.44 11.74 11.81
CA GLY A 139 -10.59 10.87 11.50
C GLY A 139 -11.73 11.70 10.88
N SER A 140 -11.66 13.02 11.09
CA SER A 140 -12.48 14.04 10.46
C SER A 140 -12.27 14.16 8.93
N LYS A 141 -11.16 13.68 8.33
CA LYS A 141 -10.98 13.80 6.86
C LYS A 141 -11.86 12.86 6.06
N SER A 142 -12.10 11.64 6.53
CA SER A 142 -13.03 10.72 5.88
C SER A 142 -14.49 11.08 6.18
N TYR A 143 -14.79 11.54 7.40
CA TYR A 143 -16.15 11.97 7.79
C TYR A 143 -16.57 13.30 7.12
N ARG A 144 -15.70 14.32 7.04
CA ARG A 144 -16.03 15.59 6.36
C ARG A 144 -16.25 15.43 4.85
N ARG A 145 -15.57 14.48 4.20
CA ARG A 145 -15.84 14.18 2.78
C ARG A 145 -17.24 13.60 2.59
N PHE A 146 -17.69 12.76 3.51
CA PHE A 146 -19.01 12.17 3.49
C PHE A 146 -20.13 13.19 3.80
N THR A 147 -19.94 14.07 4.79
CA THR A 147 -20.95 15.09 5.12
C THR A 147 -20.98 16.26 4.16
N GLY A 148 -19.87 16.60 3.50
CA GLY A 148 -19.84 17.68 2.50
C GLY A 148 -20.51 17.34 1.16
N GLU A 149 -20.68 16.05 0.83
CA GLU A 149 -21.43 15.59 -0.36
C GLU A 149 -22.96 15.61 -0.13
N LEU A 150 -23.44 15.61 1.12
CA LEU A 150 -24.87 15.63 1.46
C LEU A 150 -25.48 17.04 1.56
N GLU A 151 -24.65 18.10 1.67
CA GLU A 151 -25.13 19.49 1.79
C GLU A 151 -25.31 20.22 0.44
N TRP A 152 -25.07 19.53 -0.68
CA TRP A 152 -25.30 20.03 -2.05
C TRP A 152 -26.26 19.13 -2.86
N GLY A 153 -27.31 18.63 -2.20
CA GLY A 153 -28.48 18.00 -2.82
C GLY A 153 -29.64 18.97 -2.96
#